data_AF-A0A2T2T9S1-F1
#
_entry.id   AF-A0A2T2T9S1-F1
#
_cell.length_a   1.000
_cell.length_b   1.000
_cell.length_c   1.000
_cell.angle_alpha   90.00
_cell.angle_beta   90.00
_cell.angle_gamma   90.00
#
_symmetry.space_group_name_H-M   'P 1'
#
loop_
_entity.id
_entity.type
_entity.pdbx_description
1 polymer ?
#
loop_
_entity_poly.entity_id
_entity_poly.type
_entity_poly.pdbx_seq_one_letter_code
_entity_poly.pdbx_strand_id
1 'polypeptide(L)'
;MADDHVSHLPRPFYDQWSARLRPAAHALWNWHSALAEPEPVGINGTGEATDQFFEEERERAEAGDPMRLLPEDVWKGAYKACEEHGLDRTLLAAQVTAAQALCGETQFETADALKDFVGLWAVPHGRLLAGLAGLDMSVHLRYADELARGFFHLGRLLALPRDVAHGTLFIPLDTLRRKDVTVEQLREGRIDENVRGVLWKESVRVRDALAQGQPLIANLSLRQRFALKRFWVGGLELLRELERRDYDLWTDPLDLSVFRRA
;
A
#
# COMPACT_ATOMS: atom_id res chain seq x y z
N MET A 1 -10.60 20.50 13.56
CA MET A 1 -9.38 19.68 13.51
C MET A 1 -9.66 18.64 12.46
N ALA A 2 -9.10 18.81 11.25
CA ALA A 2 -9.22 17.79 10.21
C ALA A 2 -8.60 16.53 10.79
N ASP A 3 -9.45 15.53 11.01
CA ASP A 3 -9.00 14.20 11.39
C ASP A 3 -8.15 13.71 10.20
N ASP A 4 -6.91 13.32 10.48
CA ASP A 4 -5.85 13.10 9.50
C ASP A 4 -6.09 11.72 8.82
N HIS A 5 -7.21 11.63 8.10
CA HIS A 5 -7.76 10.39 7.54
C HIS A 5 -6.80 9.70 6.56
N VAL A 6 -5.85 10.45 5.99
CA VAL A 6 -5.00 10.07 4.86
C VAL A 6 -3.74 9.27 5.28
N SER A 7 -3.28 9.32 6.54
CA SER A 7 -1.87 8.98 6.85
C SER A 7 -1.64 8.05 8.04
N HIS A 8 -2.25 6.86 8.01
CA HIS A 8 -1.98 5.82 9.03
C HIS A 8 -1.45 4.50 8.47
N LEU A 9 -1.32 4.36 7.15
CA LEU A 9 -0.50 3.29 6.61
C LEU A 9 0.97 3.59 6.89
N PRO A 10 1.76 2.60 7.36
CA PRO A 10 3.20 2.78 7.44
C PRO A 10 3.72 3.18 6.07
N ARG A 11 4.66 4.13 6.04
CA ARG A 11 5.41 4.52 4.83
C ARG A 11 6.85 3.99 4.95
N PRO A 12 7.09 2.68 4.75
CA PRO A 12 8.44 2.14 4.75
C PRO A 12 9.31 2.92 3.77
N PHE A 13 10.53 3.27 4.18
CA PHE A 13 11.43 4.05 3.33
C PHE A 13 10.83 5.38 2.89
N TYR A 14 10.19 6.11 3.81
CA TYR A 14 9.89 7.52 3.59
C TYR A 14 11.15 8.36 3.84
N ASP A 15 11.73 8.27 5.05
CA ASP A 15 12.87 9.11 5.47
C ASP A 15 14.23 8.42 5.42
N GLN A 16 14.26 7.08 5.31
CA GLN A 16 15.44 6.23 5.47
C GLN A 16 16.38 6.25 4.23
N TRP A 17 16.41 7.36 3.51
CA TRP A 17 17.23 7.61 2.33
C TRP A 17 18.43 8.51 2.65
N SER A 18 19.41 8.56 1.75
CA SER A 18 20.44 9.59 1.78
C SER A 18 19.82 10.96 1.52
N ALA A 19 20.46 12.05 1.94
CA ALA A 19 19.97 13.40 1.65
C ALA A 19 19.80 13.65 0.13
N ARG A 20 20.59 12.96 -0.70
CA ARG A 20 20.50 13.01 -2.15
C ARG A 20 19.24 12.33 -2.72
N LEU A 21 18.84 11.18 -2.18
CA LEU A 21 17.72 10.38 -2.72
C LEU A 21 16.38 10.66 -2.01
N ARG A 22 16.41 11.27 -0.82
CA ARG A 22 15.20 11.54 -0.03
C ARG A 22 14.14 12.37 -0.77
N PRO A 23 14.49 13.45 -1.50
CA PRO A 23 13.48 14.22 -2.23
C PRO A 23 12.72 13.38 -3.25
N ALA A 24 13.41 12.49 -3.98
CA ALA A 24 12.79 11.58 -4.93
C ALA A 24 11.88 10.56 -4.23
N ALA A 25 12.33 9.97 -3.12
CA ALA A 25 11.50 9.05 -2.33
C ALA A 25 10.23 9.71 -1.78
N HIS A 26 10.35 10.94 -1.26
CA HIS A 26 9.21 11.72 -0.79
C HIS A 26 8.23 12.02 -1.93
N ALA A 27 8.73 12.40 -3.11
CA ALA A 27 7.88 12.63 -4.27
C ALA A 27 7.08 11.38 -4.71
N LEU A 28 7.73 10.21 -4.72
CA LEU A 28 7.06 8.94 -5.03
C LEU A 28 6.00 8.56 -3.99
N TRP A 29 6.27 8.81 -2.69
CA TRP A 29 5.29 8.59 -1.62
C TRP A 29 4.14 9.60 -1.64
N ASN A 30 4.41 10.86 -1.98
CA ASN A 30 3.38 11.88 -2.14
C ASN A 30 2.43 11.52 -3.28
N TRP A 31 2.96 11.03 -4.41
CA TRP A 31 2.16 10.47 -5.50
C TRP A 31 1.26 9.32 -5.02
N HIS A 32 1.85 8.31 -4.38
CA HIS A 32 1.12 7.13 -3.92
C HIS A 32 0.03 7.48 -2.90
N SER A 33 0.34 8.39 -1.97
CA SER A 33 -0.59 8.81 -0.91
C SER A 33 -1.73 9.67 -1.46
N ALA A 34 -1.44 10.57 -2.41
CA ALA A 34 -2.47 11.42 -3.01
C ALA A 34 -3.47 10.62 -3.86
N LEU A 35 -3.07 9.47 -4.42
CA LEU A 35 -3.97 8.56 -5.11
C LEU A 35 -4.84 7.71 -4.18
N ALA A 36 -4.55 7.66 -2.87
CA ALA A 36 -5.23 6.77 -1.94
C ALA A 36 -6.65 7.22 -1.59
N GLU A 37 -6.93 8.52 -1.76
CA GLU A 37 -8.24 9.16 -1.63
C GLU A 37 -8.47 10.02 -2.88
N PRO A 38 -8.72 9.40 -4.04
CA PRO A 38 -8.80 10.12 -5.30
C PRO A 38 -10.05 11.01 -5.35
N GLU A 39 -9.84 12.28 -5.71
CA GLU A 39 -10.91 13.25 -5.95
C GLU A 39 -10.98 13.61 -7.45
N PRO A 40 -11.54 12.73 -8.30
CA PRO A 40 -11.58 12.97 -9.74
C PRO A 40 -12.56 14.12 -10.05
N VAL A 41 -12.02 15.27 -10.45
CA VAL A 41 -12.80 16.44 -10.87
C VAL A 41 -12.81 16.50 -12.40
N GLY A 42 -14.01 16.41 -12.99
CA GLY A 42 -14.22 16.55 -14.42
C GLY A 42 -13.97 17.98 -14.93
N ILE A 43 -13.94 18.15 -16.25
CA ILE A 43 -13.56 19.41 -16.94
C ILE A 43 -14.45 20.60 -16.53
N ASN A 44 -15.69 20.34 -16.11
CA ASN A 44 -16.66 21.35 -15.69
C ASN A 44 -16.62 21.64 -14.17
N GLY A 45 -15.65 21.09 -13.43
CA GLY A 45 -15.57 21.24 -11.97
C GLY A 45 -16.52 20.32 -11.18
N THR A 46 -17.15 19.34 -11.85
CA THR A 46 -18.04 18.35 -11.23
C THR A 46 -17.30 17.03 -11.06
N GLY A 47 -17.49 16.30 -9.95
CA GLY A 47 -16.86 15.00 -9.74
C GLY A 47 -17.18 14.01 -10.87
N GLU A 48 -16.15 13.41 -11.48
CA GLU A 48 -16.27 12.50 -12.62
C GLU A 48 -15.39 11.27 -12.40
N ALA A 49 -15.83 10.38 -11.50
CA ALA A 49 -15.17 9.10 -11.22
C ALA A 49 -15.55 8.02 -12.26
N THR A 50 -15.34 8.29 -13.54
CA THR A 50 -15.66 7.33 -14.63
C THR A 50 -14.43 6.51 -15.01
N ASP A 51 -14.66 5.30 -15.56
CA ASP A 51 -13.59 4.46 -16.13
C ASP A 51 -12.75 5.23 -17.16
N GLN A 52 -13.41 6.05 -17.98
CA GLN A 52 -12.75 6.87 -18.99
C GLN A 52 -11.83 7.92 -18.36
N PHE A 53 -12.24 8.57 -17.26
CA PHE A 53 -11.39 9.56 -16.59
C PHE A 53 -10.08 8.93 -16.11
N PHE A 54 -10.15 7.77 -15.45
CA PHE A 54 -8.94 7.10 -14.95
C PHE A 54 -8.06 6.55 -16.06
N GLU A 55 -8.64 6.11 -17.17
CA GLU A 55 -7.88 5.69 -18.36
C GLU A 55 -7.12 6.87 -18.99
N GLU A 56 -7.77 8.03 -19.15
CA GLU A 56 -7.11 9.25 -19.63
C GLU A 56 -6.00 9.71 -18.68
N GLU A 57 -6.21 9.63 -17.36
CA GLU A 57 -5.17 9.97 -16.37
C GLU A 57 -4.02 8.95 -16.35
N ARG A 58 -4.29 7.67 -16.61
CA ARG A 58 -3.27 6.64 -16.79
C ARG A 58 -2.40 6.94 -18.00
N GLU A 59 -3.01 7.28 -19.15
CA GLU A 59 -2.30 7.66 -20.37
C GLU A 59 -1.46 8.92 -20.18
N ARG A 60 -2.00 9.94 -19.48
CA ARG A 60 -1.25 11.15 -19.09
C ARG A 60 -0.03 10.82 -18.23
N ALA A 61 -0.21 9.96 -17.23
CA ALA A 61 0.88 9.49 -16.38
C ALA A 61 1.99 8.82 -17.19
N GLU A 62 1.63 7.96 -18.15
CA GLU A 62 2.57 7.26 -19.01
C GLU A 62 3.31 8.22 -19.97
N ALA A 63 2.58 9.15 -20.61
CA ALA A 63 3.14 10.14 -21.52
C ALA A 63 4.01 11.20 -20.81
N GLY A 64 3.79 11.43 -19.51
CA GLY A 64 4.37 12.54 -18.76
C GLY A 64 3.63 13.86 -18.93
N ASP A 65 2.36 13.78 -19.32
CA ASP A 65 1.51 14.94 -19.47
C ASP A 65 1.00 15.43 -18.10
N PRO A 66 0.61 16.72 -17.99
CA PRO A 66 -0.02 17.24 -16.79
C PRO A 66 -1.24 16.41 -16.38
N MET A 67 -1.28 16.05 -15.09
CA MET A 67 -2.39 15.32 -14.48
C MET A 67 -3.52 16.27 -14.09
N ARG A 68 -4.76 15.79 -14.14
CA ARG A 68 -5.94 16.44 -13.56
C ARG A 68 -6.28 15.88 -12.18
N LEU A 69 -6.02 14.59 -11.96
CA LEU A 69 -6.35 13.87 -10.73
C LEU A 69 -5.48 14.29 -9.54
N LEU A 70 -4.26 14.79 -9.80
CA LEU A 70 -3.28 15.08 -8.75
C LEU A 70 -2.87 16.57 -8.76
N PRO A 71 -2.55 17.14 -7.59
CA PRO A 71 -1.98 18.48 -7.49
C PRO A 71 -0.68 18.64 -8.28
N GLU A 72 -0.44 19.86 -8.76
CA GLU A 72 0.68 20.19 -9.66
C GLU A 72 2.05 19.82 -9.07
N ASP A 73 2.27 20.12 -7.79
CA ASP A 73 3.51 19.81 -7.08
C ASP A 73 3.72 18.29 -6.89
N VAL A 74 2.64 17.53 -6.71
CA VAL A 74 2.69 16.08 -6.53
C VAL A 74 3.10 15.37 -7.81
N TRP A 75 2.40 15.60 -8.92
CA TRP A 75 2.72 14.91 -10.18
C TRP A 75 4.06 15.39 -10.78
N LYS A 76 4.37 16.70 -10.69
CA LYS A 76 5.68 17.20 -11.14
C LYS A 76 6.83 16.60 -10.33
N GLY A 77 6.66 16.48 -9.02
CA GLY A 77 7.66 15.85 -8.15
C GLY A 77 7.93 14.40 -8.56
N ALA A 78 6.88 13.61 -8.76
CA ALA A 78 7.01 12.20 -9.12
C ALA A 78 7.62 11.99 -10.52
N TYR A 79 7.21 12.80 -11.51
CA TYR A 79 7.78 12.72 -12.86
C TYR A 79 9.25 13.10 -12.87
N LYS A 80 9.61 14.18 -12.16
CA LYS A 80 11.00 14.59 -11.98
C LYS A 80 11.83 13.48 -11.33
N ALA A 81 11.31 12.83 -10.28
CA ALA A 81 11.98 11.71 -9.65
C ALA A 81 12.21 10.55 -10.65
N CYS A 82 11.23 10.24 -11.50
CA CYS A 82 11.39 9.22 -12.53
C CYS A 82 12.44 9.61 -13.58
N GLU A 83 12.42 10.86 -14.05
CA GLU A 83 13.38 11.35 -15.04
C GLU A 83 14.82 11.38 -14.49
N GLU A 84 15.03 11.98 -13.31
CA GLU A 84 16.37 12.14 -12.71
C GLU A 84 17.03 10.79 -12.34
N HIS A 85 16.21 9.76 -12.07
CA HIS A 85 16.68 8.45 -11.62
C HIS A 85 16.41 7.32 -12.61
N GLY A 86 15.92 7.62 -13.82
CA GLY A 86 15.64 6.62 -14.85
C GLY A 86 14.61 5.57 -14.42
N LEU A 87 13.61 5.96 -13.63
CA LEU A 87 12.56 5.07 -13.16
C LEU A 87 11.46 4.93 -14.22
N ASP A 88 10.90 3.72 -14.33
CA ASP A 88 9.84 3.42 -15.27
C ASP A 88 8.53 4.11 -14.86
N ARG A 89 8.11 5.10 -15.66
CA ARG A 89 6.91 5.89 -15.42
C ARG A 89 5.62 5.09 -15.59
N THR A 90 5.64 3.96 -16.30
CA THR A 90 4.47 3.07 -16.40
C THR A 90 4.05 2.53 -15.03
N LEU A 91 4.97 2.50 -14.05
CA LEU A 91 4.68 2.14 -12.67
C LEU A 91 3.87 3.23 -11.92
N LEU A 92 3.99 4.50 -12.31
CA LEU A 92 3.10 5.55 -11.82
C LEU A 92 1.71 5.39 -12.44
N ALA A 93 1.65 5.16 -13.74
CA ALA A 93 0.39 4.93 -14.47
C ALA A 93 -0.40 3.72 -13.92
N ALA A 94 0.28 2.62 -13.58
CA ALA A 94 -0.34 1.46 -12.96
C ALA A 94 -1.07 1.79 -11.64
N GLN A 95 -0.49 2.69 -10.83
CA GLN A 95 -1.14 3.14 -9.59
C GLN A 95 -2.39 3.98 -9.87
N VAL A 96 -2.44 4.73 -10.97
CA VAL A 96 -3.65 5.47 -11.40
C VAL A 96 -4.77 4.49 -11.74
N THR A 97 -4.46 3.41 -12.46
CA THR A 97 -5.45 2.35 -12.75
C THR A 97 -6.03 1.76 -11.47
N ALA A 98 -5.19 1.45 -10.49
CA ALA A 98 -5.67 0.93 -9.21
C ALA A 98 -6.45 1.97 -8.38
N ALA A 99 -6.09 3.26 -8.45
CA ALA A 99 -6.75 4.34 -7.71
C ALA A 99 -8.25 4.40 -7.97
N GLN A 100 -8.70 4.02 -9.18
CA GLN A 100 -10.13 3.94 -9.50
C GLN A 100 -10.94 3.14 -8.47
N ALA A 101 -10.40 2.01 -7.99
CA ALA A 101 -11.08 1.16 -7.01
C ALA A 101 -11.17 1.79 -5.61
N LEU A 102 -10.51 2.92 -5.38
CA LEU A 102 -10.49 3.67 -4.13
C LEU A 102 -11.48 4.85 -4.13
N CYS A 103 -12.25 5.05 -5.20
CA CYS A 103 -13.34 6.02 -5.23
C CYS A 103 -14.53 5.53 -4.39
N GLY A 104 -14.63 6.00 -3.15
CA GLY A 104 -15.75 5.67 -2.25
C GLY A 104 -15.56 4.35 -1.52
N GLU A 105 -16.62 3.55 -1.39
CA GLU A 105 -16.52 2.24 -0.72
C GLU A 105 -15.62 1.29 -1.52
N THR A 106 -14.66 0.65 -0.84
CA THR A 106 -13.67 -0.22 -1.47
C THR A 106 -13.81 -1.63 -0.94
N GLN A 107 -14.24 -2.56 -1.79
CA GLN A 107 -14.35 -3.98 -1.45
C GLN A 107 -14.00 -4.86 -2.65
N PHE A 108 -13.42 -6.03 -2.39
CA PHE A 108 -13.03 -6.98 -3.42
C PHE A 108 -13.81 -8.28 -3.26
N GLU A 109 -14.50 -8.70 -4.31
CA GLU A 109 -15.34 -9.90 -4.29
C GLU A 109 -14.49 -11.18 -4.16
N THR A 110 -13.35 -11.24 -4.85
CA THR A 110 -12.48 -12.42 -4.94
C THR A 110 -11.04 -12.11 -4.55
N ALA A 111 -10.30 -13.16 -4.19
CA ALA A 111 -8.87 -13.05 -3.91
C ALA A 111 -8.06 -12.61 -5.14
N ASP A 112 -8.47 -12.99 -6.35
CA ASP A 112 -7.81 -12.58 -7.58
C ASP A 112 -8.00 -11.08 -7.85
N ALA A 113 -9.21 -10.55 -7.64
CA ALA A 113 -9.47 -9.11 -7.79
C ALA A 113 -8.61 -8.26 -6.83
N LEU A 114 -8.50 -8.69 -5.57
CA LEU A 114 -7.60 -8.02 -4.61
C LEU A 114 -6.13 -8.16 -5.04
N LYS A 115 -5.71 -9.34 -5.52
CA LYS A 115 -4.34 -9.57 -5.98
C LYS A 115 -3.99 -8.68 -7.17
N ASP A 116 -4.90 -8.49 -8.11
CA ASP A 116 -4.75 -7.62 -9.28
C ASP A 116 -4.63 -6.16 -8.85
N PHE A 117 -5.51 -5.71 -7.94
CA PHE A 117 -5.40 -4.39 -7.33
C PHE A 117 -4.03 -4.18 -6.68
N VAL A 118 -3.58 -5.10 -5.82
CA VAL A 118 -2.26 -4.99 -5.16
C VAL A 118 -1.10 -4.99 -6.18
N GLY A 119 -1.27 -5.73 -7.27
CA GLY A 119 -0.32 -5.78 -8.39
C GLY A 119 -0.19 -4.48 -9.17
N LEU A 120 -1.24 -3.64 -9.17
CA LEU A 120 -1.26 -2.31 -9.78
C LEU A 120 -1.02 -1.18 -8.75
N TRP A 121 -1.22 -1.45 -7.46
CA TRP A 121 -1.11 -0.46 -6.39
C TRP A 121 0.25 -0.50 -5.67
N ALA A 122 0.46 -1.50 -4.81
CA ALA A 122 1.62 -1.57 -3.93
C ALA A 122 2.87 -2.03 -4.67
N VAL A 123 2.73 -2.98 -5.59
CA VAL A 123 3.87 -3.57 -6.33
C VAL A 123 4.59 -2.53 -7.19
N PRO A 124 3.91 -1.70 -8.00
CA PRO A 124 4.60 -0.68 -8.81
C PRO A 124 5.29 0.37 -7.93
N HIS A 125 4.69 0.74 -6.81
CA HIS A 125 5.33 1.62 -5.83
C HIS A 125 6.61 0.99 -5.25
N GLY A 126 6.56 -0.28 -4.85
CA GLY A 126 7.73 -1.03 -4.38
C GLY A 126 8.85 -1.11 -5.42
N ARG A 127 8.50 -1.29 -6.69
CA ARG A 127 9.46 -1.28 -7.81
C ARG A 127 10.08 0.10 -8.05
N LEU A 128 9.31 1.18 -7.94
CA LEU A 128 9.85 2.55 -8.02
C LEU A 128 10.89 2.80 -6.92
N LEU A 129 10.61 2.37 -5.68
CA LEU A 129 11.58 2.46 -4.58
C LEU A 129 12.80 1.53 -4.80
N ALA A 130 12.60 0.32 -5.35
CA ALA A 130 13.69 -0.58 -5.68
C ALA A 130 14.61 0.01 -6.77
N GLY A 131 14.04 0.60 -7.83
CA GLY A 131 14.78 1.32 -8.87
C GLY A 131 15.53 2.52 -8.31
N LEU A 132 14.92 3.29 -7.41
CA LEU A 132 15.59 4.40 -6.71
C LEU A 132 16.76 3.92 -5.83
N ALA A 133 16.69 2.68 -5.32
CA ALA A 133 17.79 2.02 -4.62
C ALA A 133 18.87 1.44 -5.55
N GLY A 134 18.72 1.56 -6.87
CA GLY A 134 19.64 1.05 -7.87
C GLY A 134 19.51 -0.44 -8.14
N LEU A 135 18.34 -1.03 -7.85
CA LEU A 135 18.07 -2.45 -8.12
C LEU A 135 17.38 -2.60 -9.48
N ASP A 136 18.01 -3.35 -10.39
CA ASP A 136 17.54 -3.58 -11.76
C ASP A 136 17.37 -5.07 -12.11
N MET A 137 18.05 -5.96 -11.37
CA MET A 137 17.95 -7.40 -11.58
C MET A 137 16.54 -7.93 -11.30
N SER A 138 16.01 -8.73 -12.21
CA SER A 138 14.66 -9.32 -12.12
C SER A 138 14.40 -10.07 -10.82
N VAL A 139 15.41 -10.75 -10.27
CA VAL A 139 15.30 -11.45 -8.98
C VAL A 139 15.13 -10.48 -7.80
N HIS A 140 15.82 -9.33 -7.81
CA HIS A 140 15.66 -8.30 -6.78
C HIS A 140 14.29 -7.63 -6.86
N LEU A 141 13.82 -7.36 -8.08
CA LEU A 141 12.48 -6.81 -8.31
C LEU A 141 11.40 -7.78 -7.81
N ARG A 142 11.54 -9.09 -8.04
CA ARG A 142 10.63 -10.09 -7.46
C ARG A 142 10.60 -10.05 -5.94
N TYR A 143 11.75 -9.90 -5.27
CA TYR A 143 11.76 -9.76 -3.81
C TYR A 143 11.11 -8.45 -3.35
N ALA A 144 11.30 -7.35 -4.10
CA ALA A 144 10.64 -6.08 -3.83
C ALA A 144 9.12 -6.19 -3.99
N ASP A 145 8.64 -6.91 -5.00
CA ASP A 145 7.22 -7.19 -5.21
C ASP A 145 6.61 -7.91 -3.99
N GLU A 146 7.27 -8.95 -3.50
CA GLU A 146 6.80 -9.71 -2.32
C GLU A 146 6.82 -8.87 -1.04
N LEU A 147 7.85 -8.05 -0.83
CA LEU A 147 7.86 -7.11 0.30
C LEU A 147 6.73 -6.08 0.19
N ALA A 148 6.49 -5.54 -1.01
CA ALA A 148 5.42 -4.57 -1.24
C ALA A 148 4.04 -5.18 -0.93
N ARG A 149 3.78 -6.41 -1.40
CA ARG A 149 2.57 -7.18 -1.05
C ARG A 149 2.46 -7.39 0.46
N GLY A 150 3.54 -7.88 1.09
CA GLY A 150 3.57 -8.17 2.52
C GLY A 150 3.28 -6.94 3.38
N PHE A 151 3.96 -5.81 3.11
CA PHE A 151 3.74 -4.57 3.87
C PHE A 151 2.37 -3.94 3.59
N PHE A 152 1.87 -4.04 2.36
CA PHE A 152 0.50 -3.61 2.06
C PHE A 152 -0.51 -4.38 2.90
N HIS A 153 -0.49 -5.72 2.84
CA HIS A 153 -1.43 -6.55 3.59
C HIS A 153 -1.26 -6.39 5.10
N LEU A 154 -0.03 -6.24 5.61
CA LEU A 154 0.20 -5.93 7.02
C LEU A 154 -0.47 -4.61 7.40
N GLY A 155 -0.23 -3.55 6.63
CA GLY A 155 -0.80 -2.23 6.88
C GLY A 155 -2.33 -2.25 6.87
N ARG A 156 -2.94 -2.98 5.93
CA ARG A 156 -4.39 -3.18 5.84
C ARG A 156 -4.96 -4.04 6.98
N LEU A 157 -4.26 -5.09 7.39
CA LEU A 157 -4.67 -5.92 8.52
C LEU A 157 -4.70 -5.11 9.83
N LEU A 158 -3.65 -4.33 10.09
CA LEU A 158 -3.56 -3.49 11.30
C LEU A 158 -4.54 -2.30 11.27
N ALA A 159 -4.94 -1.89 10.07
CA ALA A 159 -5.93 -0.85 9.85
C ALA A 159 -7.38 -1.37 9.83
N LEU A 160 -7.58 -2.68 9.87
CA LEU A 160 -8.87 -3.31 9.59
C LEU A 160 -10.05 -2.70 10.35
N PRO A 161 -10.00 -2.47 11.68
CA PRO A 161 -11.12 -1.87 12.41
C PRO A 161 -11.56 -0.51 11.87
N ARG A 162 -10.58 0.34 11.51
CA ARG A 162 -10.84 1.65 10.93
C ARG A 162 -11.38 1.48 9.51
N ASP A 163 -10.70 0.69 8.69
CA ASP A 163 -11.05 0.53 7.27
C ASP A 163 -12.51 0.03 7.14
N VAL A 164 -12.94 -0.97 7.94
CA VAL A 164 -14.33 -1.49 7.88
C VAL A 164 -15.38 -0.50 8.39
N ALA A 165 -15.02 0.39 9.33
CA ALA A 165 -15.89 1.46 9.80
C ALA A 165 -16.16 2.50 8.72
N HIS A 166 -15.24 2.66 7.76
CA HIS A 166 -15.35 3.57 6.61
C HIS A 166 -15.69 2.86 5.29
N GLY A 167 -16.28 1.65 5.35
CA GLY A 167 -16.73 0.94 4.14
C GLY A 167 -15.60 0.41 3.26
N THR A 168 -14.39 0.29 3.80
CA THR A 168 -13.19 -0.20 3.11
C THR A 168 -12.77 -1.56 3.65
N LEU A 169 -12.53 -2.53 2.76
CA LEU A 169 -12.14 -3.87 3.15
C LEU A 169 -11.22 -4.51 2.12
N PHE A 170 -9.97 -4.75 2.54
CA PHE A 170 -8.94 -5.45 1.75
C PHE A 170 -8.79 -6.93 2.17
N ILE A 171 -9.89 -7.53 2.63
CA ILE A 171 -10.05 -8.97 2.78
C ILE A 171 -11.15 -9.39 1.80
N PRO A 172 -10.92 -10.36 0.90
CA PRO A 172 -11.90 -10.73 -0.10
C PRO A 172 -13.23 -11.20 0.51
N LEU A 173 -14.36 -10.76 -0.04
CA LEU A 173 -15.70 -11.14 0.44
C LEU A 173 -15.94 -12.65 0.36
N ASP A 174 -15.42 -13.30 -0.69
CA ASP A 174 -15.45 -14.77 -0.81
C ASP A 174 -14.72 -15.49 0.33
N THR A 175 -13.69 -14.86 0.92
CA THR A 175 -12.91 -15.40 2.03
C THR A 175 -13.70 -15.30 3.33
N LEU A 176 -14.41 -14.18 3.53
CA LEU A 176 -15.34 -14.03 4.65
C LEU A 176 -16.49 -15.03 4.57
N ARG A 177 -17.14 -15.15 3.40
CA ARG A 177 -18.25 -16.11 3.19
C ARG A 177 -17.84 -17.55 3.42
N ARG A 178 -16.64 -17.97 2.98
CA ARG A 178 -16.10 -19.33 3.23
C ARG A 178 -15.85 -19.63 4.71
N LYS A 179 -15.84 -18.62 5.56
CA LYS A 179 -15.64 -18.72 7.01
C LYS A 179 -16.89 -18.31 7.79
N ASP A 180 -18.03 -18.12 7.13
CA ASP A 180 -19.28 -17.66 7.75
C ASP A 180 -19.11 -16.34 8.55
N VAL A 181 -18.23 -15.45 8.07
CA VAL A 181 -18.00 -14.11 8.63
C VAL A 181 -18.71 -13.07 7.77
N THR A 182 -19.36 -12.09 8.40
CA THR A 182 -19.98 -10.95 7.68
C THR A 182 -19.17 -9.67 7.85
N VAL A 183 -19.36 -8.71 6.93
CA VAL A 183 -18.73 -7.38 7.04
C VAL A 183 -19.26 -6.65 8.27
N GLU A 184 -20.56 -6.78 8.56
CA GLU A 184 -21.20 -6.20 9.74
C GLU A 184 -20.57 -6.72 11.04
N GLN A 185 -20.28 -8.03 11.10
CA GLN A 185 -19.58 -8.62 12.25
C GLN A 185 -18.21 -7.98 12.50
N LEU A 186 -17.44 -7.74 11.45
CA LEU A 186 -16.17 -7.02 11.54
C LEU A 186 -16.38 -5.56 11.95
N ARG A 187 -17.39 -4.89 11.39
CA ARG A 187 -17.72 -3.49 11.73
C ARG A 187 -18.10 -3.32 13.20
N GLU A 188 -18.80 -4.30 13.77
CA GLU A 188 -19.22 -4.31 15.18
C GLU A 188 -18.12 -4.82 16.12
N GLY A 189 -16.96 -5.23 15.60
CA GLY A 189 -15.84 -5.75 16.41
C GLY A 189 -16.16 -7.05 17.14
N ARG A 190 -17.06 -7.88 16.59
CA ARG A 190 -17.44 -9.17 17.21
C ARG A 190 -16.46 -10.27 16.81
N ILE A 191 -15.47 -10.50 17.67
CA ILE A 191 -14.37 -11.46 17.42
C ILE A 191 -14.71 -12.85 17.98
N ASP A 192 -15.24 -13.70 17.10
CA ASP A 192 -15.42 -15.13 17.36
C ASP A 192 -14.32 -15.97 16.69
N GLU A 193 -14.44 -17.29 16.79
CA GLU A 193 -13.46 -18.22 16.23
C GLU A 193 -13.35 -18.14 14.70
N ASN A 194 -14.45 -17.80 14.01
CA ASN A 194 -14.46 -17.67 12.57
C ASN A 194 -13.68 -16.42 12.12
N VAL A 195 -13.91 -15.29 12.80
CA VAL A 195 -13.14 -14.06 12.58
C VAL A 195 -11.65 -14.28 12.89
N ARG A 196 -11.32 -14.91 14.03
CA ARG A 196 -9.93 -15.30 14.34
C ARG A 196 -9.31 -16.15 13.25
N GLY A 197 -10.06 -17.12 12.72
CA GLY A 197 -9.61 -17.97 11.62
C GLY A 197 -9.33 -17.20 10.32
N VAL A 198 -10.08 -16.14 10.03
CA VAL A 198 -9.80 -15.23 8.90
C VAL A 198 -8.51 -14.44 9.18
N LEU A 199 -8.42 -13.78 10.34
CA LEU A 199 -7.27 -12.93 10.69
C LEU A 199 -5.96 -13.74 10.78
N TRP A 200 -6.02 -14.95 11.31
CA TRP A 200 -4.93 -15.92 11.29
C TRP A 200 -4.46 -16.18 9.86
N LYS A 201 -5.39 -16.50 8.94
CA LYS A 201 -5.04 -16.78 7.54
C LYS A 201 -4.40 -15.57 6.85
N GLU A 202 -4.92 -14.36 7.08
CA GLU A 202 -4.30 -13.14 6.54
C GLU A 202 -2.91 -12.90 7.13
N SER A 203 -2.72 -13.12 8.43
CA SER A 203 -1.41 -12.99 9.07
C SER A 203 -0.38 -13.98 8.52
N VAL A 204 -0.78 -15.21 8.19
CA VAL A 204 0.08 -16.20 7.51
C VAL A 204 0.50 -15.70 6.13
N ARG A 205 -0.44 -15.19 5.32
CA ARG A 205 -0.12 -14.62 3.99
C ARG A 205 0.89 -13.48 4.07
N VAL A 206 0.74 -12.60 5.06
CA VAL A 206 1.69 -11.51 5.30
C VAL A 206 3.07 -12.07 5.61
N ARG A 207 3.18 -13.06 6.51
CA ARG A 207 4.46 -13.68 6.87
C ARG A 207 5.14 -14.31 5.67
N ASP A 208 4.39 -15.04 4.86
CA ASP A 208 4.92 -15.73 3.68
C ASP A 208 5.47 -14.71 2.67
N ALA A 209 4.75 -13.63 2.39
CA ALA A 209 5.21 -12.56 1.49
C ALA A 209 6.47 -11.86 2.04
N LEU A 210 6.47 -11.50 3.33
CA LEU A 210 7.65 -10.91 3.98
C LEU A 210 8.86 -11.85 4.00
N ALA A 211 8.65 -13.16 4.14
CA ALA A 211 9.71 -14.16 4.10
C ALA A 211 10.28 -14.33 2.68
N GLN A 212 9.42 -14.38 1.66
CA GLN A 212 9.85 -14.48 0.26
C GLN A 212 10.62 -13.25 -0.21
N GLY A 213 10.27 -12.07 0.30
CA GLY A 213 10.95 -10.82 0.00
C GLY A 213 12.21 -10.52 0.83
N GLN A 214 12.42 -11.26 1.94
CA GLN A 214 13.55 -11.08 2.87
C GLN A 214 14.94 -11.05 2.19
N PRO A 215 15.25 -11.87 1.16
CA PRO A 215 16.56 -11.86 0.53
C PRO A 215 16.99 -10.51 -0.05
N LEU A 216 16.06 -9.59 -0.34
CA LEU A 216 16.37 -8.23 -0.82
C LEU A 216 17.31 -7.47 0.13
N ILE A 217 17.20 -7.71 1.44
CA ILE A 217 17.98 -7.02 2.49
C ILE A 217 19.48 -7.11 2.21
N ALA A 218 19.97 -8.27 1.77
CA ALA A 218 21.39 -8.48 1.50
C ALA A 218 21.88 -7.70 0.27
N ASN A 219 20.99 -7.36 -0.65
CA ASN A 219 21.32 -6.74 -1.94
C ASN A 219 21.24 -5.20 -1.92
N LEU A 220 20.85 -4.61 -0.79
CA LEU A 220 20.78 -3.16 -0.61
C LEU A 220 22.10 -2.57 -0.09
N SER A 221 22.27 -1.26 -0.29
CA SER A 221 23.32 -0.49 0.37
C SER A 221 23.22 -0.61 1.90
N LEU A 222 24.32 -0.42 2.63
CA LEU A 222 24.35 -0.65 4.07
C LEU A 222 23.25 0.12 4.84
N ARG A 223 23.00 1.37 4.47
CA ARG A 223 21.93 2.19 5.06
C ARG A 223 20.54 1.59 4.81
N GLN A 224 20.23 1.31 3.54
CA GLN A 224 18.92 0.77 3.13
C GLN A 224 18.71 -0.64 3.67
N ARG A 225 19.77 -1.45 3.76
CA ARG A 225 19.77 -2.77 4.41
C ARG A 225 19.31 -2.68 5.86
N PHE A 226 19.87 -1.76 6.64
CA PHE A 226 19.46 -1.58 8.04
C PHE A 226 18.02 -1.07 8.15
N ALA A 227 17.62 -0.13 7.30
CA ALA A 227 16.26 0.36 7.24
C ALA A 227 15.26 -0.77 6.92
N LEU A 228 15.50 -1.52 5.83
CA LEU A 228 14.64 -2.64 5.44
C LEU A 228 14.54 -3.69 6.52
N LYS A 229 15.69 -4.07 7.10
CA LYS A 229 15.74 -5.07 8.16
C LYS A 229 14.91 -4.64 9.36
N ARG A 230 14.93 -3.35 9.72
CA ARG A 230 14.13 -2.82 10.81
C ARG A 230 12.63 -2.91 10.52
N PHE A 231 12.20 -2.50 9.32
CA PHE A 231 10.79 -2.64 8.91
C PHE A 231 10.35 -4.10 8.87
N TRP A 232 11.19 -4.98 8.33
CA TRP A 232 10.91 -6.41 8.24
C TRP A 232 10.77 -7.06 9.63
N VAL A 233 11.73 -6.82 10.54
CA VAL A 233 11.64 -7.31 11.92
C VAL A 233 10.42 -6.71 12.63
N GLY A 234 10.18 -5.41 12.48
CA GLY A 234 9.02 -4.73 13.07
C GLY A 234 7.70 -5.32 12.59
N GLY A 235 7.58 -5.64 11.29
CA GLY A 235 6.39 -6.28 10.75
C GLY A 235 6.16 -7.69 11.30
N LEU A 236 7.22 -8.49 11.43
CA LEU A 236 7.12 -9.80 12.07
C LEU A 236 6.75 -9.70 13.55
N GLU A 237 7.24 -8.70 14.26
CA GLU A 237 6.90 -8.48 15.67
C GLU A 237 5.43 -8.07 15.85
N LEU A 238 4.90 -7.20 14.98
CA LEU A 238 3.47 -6.87 14.99
C LEU A 238 2.59 -8.11 14.73
N LEU A 239 3.02 -9.01 13.84
CA LEU A 239 2.30 -10.27 13.58
C LEU A 239 2.38 -11.23 14.78
N ARG A 240 3.45 -11.19 15.58
CA ARG A 240 3.54 -11.97 16.83
C ARG A 240 2.69 -11.37 17.93
N GLU A 241 2.67 -10.05 18.05
CA GLU A 241 1.82 -9.38 19.02
C GLU A 241 0.34 -9.58 18.69
N LEU A 242 -0.03 -9.54 17.41
CA LEU A 242 -1.38 -9.88 16.96
C LEU A 242 -1.78 -11.31 17.38
N GLU A 243 -0.88 -12.28 17.24
CA GLU A 243 -1.09 -13.65 17.74
C GLU A 243 -1.20 -13.73 19.27
N ARG A 244 -0.37 -12.98 20.01
CA ARG A 244 -0.43 -12.93 21.48
C ARG A 244 -1.74 -12.33 21.99
N ARG A 245 -2.34 -11.44 21.21
CA ARG A 245 -3.66 -10.85 21.47
C ARG A 245 -4.81 -11.69 20.93
N ASP A 246 -4.55 -12.92 20.49
CA ASP A 246 -5.57 -13.82 19.93
C ASP A 246 -6.36 -13.15 18.79
N TYR A 247 -5.64 -12.39 17.96
CA TYR A 247 -6.15 -11.62 16.83
C TYR A 247 -7.12 -10.48 17.16
N ASP A 248 -7.18 -10.02 18.41
CA ASP A 248 -7.96 -8.84 18.77
C ASP A 248 -7.28 -7.55 18.26
N LEU A 249 -7.90 -6.93 17.24
CA LEU A 249 -7.53 -5.63 16.69
C LEU A 249 -8.42 -4.48 17.18
N TRP A 250 -9.56 -4.76 17.81
CA TRP A 250 -10.61 -3.77 18.09
C TRP A 250 -10.50 -3.15 19.49
N THR A 251 -9.96 -3.88 20.46
CA THR A 251 -9.88 -3.41 21.86
C THR A 251 -8.80 -2.35 22.05
N ASP A 252 -7.62 -2.54 21.45
CA ASP A 252 -6.49 -1.61 21.54
C ASP A 252 -5.69 -1.63 20.23
N PRO A 253 -5.48 -0.47 19.56
CA PRO A 253 -4.70 -0.41 18.34
C PRO A 253 -3.28 -0.92 18.55
N LEU A 254 -2.84 -1.83 17.68
CA LEU A 254 -1.43 -2.21 17.61
C LEU A 254 -0.60 -0.99 17.19
N ASP A 255 0.31 -0.54 18.06
CA ASP A 255 1.04 0.70 17.82
C ASP A 255 2.04 0.54 16.66
N LEU A 256 1.71 1.19 15.54
CA LEU A 256 2.58 1.36 14.38
C LEU A 256 3.80 2.26 14.66
N SER A 257 4.02 2.77 15.88
CA SER A 257 5.17 3.63 16.17
C SER A 257 6.52 2.97 15.95
N VAL A 258 6.58 1.63 15.92
CA VAL A 258 7.77 0.88 15.48
C VAL A 258 8.14 1.19 14.02
N PHE A 259 7.13 1.43 13.16
CA PHE A 259 7.31 1.87 11.77
C PHE A 259 7.57 3.38 11.66
N ARG A 260 6.96 4.21 12.54
CA ARG A 260 7.16 5.68 12.55
C ARG A 260 8.52 6.13 13.10
N ARG A 261 9.16 5.34 13.97
CA ARG A 261 10.47 5.63 14.58
C ARG A 261 11.64 4.88 13.91
N ALA A 262 11.37 4.11 12.85
CA ALA A 262 12.36 3.39 12.04
C ALA A 262 12.98 4.31 10.98
#